data_AF-A0A5C6ALZ8-F1
#
_entry.id   AF-A0A5C6ALZ8-F1
#
_cell.length_a   1.000
_cell.length_b   1.000
_cell.length_c   1.000
_cell.angle_alpha   90.00
_cell.angle_beta   90.00
_cell.angle_gamma   90.00
#
_symmetry.space_group_name_H-M   'P 1'
#
loop_
_entity.id
_entity.type
_entity.pdbx_description
1 polymer ?
#
loop_
_entity_poly.entity_id
_entity_poly.type
_entity_poly.pdbx_seq_one_letter_code
_entity_poly.pdbx_strand_id
1 'polypeptide(L)'
;MRDDRPEADQRESSARRFFAGVTEQAFMVELGVADPLLIDYVASLLTRFLASDDIYSVRSVRGERLTQVADMLAEAEARRGSAKRQLHRHIGDFTLFWTGVFPDIAKRNKHLGGKDALLDYREMGKRSYAAASRIPVDRETAPSQLLERLSDEFELCVYGLGEVRKAWEQAEGGPLLV
;
A
#
# COMPACT_ATOMS: atom_id res chain seq x y z
N MET A 1 -0.38 3.00 35.25
CA MET A 1 0.20 4.09 34.43
C MET A 1 -0.86 4.44 33.38
N ARG A 2 -1.64 5.50 33.59
CA ARG A 2 -2.62 5.96 32.60
C ARG A 2 -1.84 6.65 31.48
N ASP A 3 -2.13 6.27 30.25
CA ASP A 3 -1.48 6.80 29.05
C ASP A 3 -2.09 8.19 28.75
N ASP A 4 -1.35 9.26 28.99
CA ASP A 4 -1.80 10.67 28.86
C ASP A 4 -1.79 11.19 27.40
N ARG A 5 -1.68 10.29 26.41
CA ARG A 5 -1.70 10.67 24.98
C ARG A 5 -3.12 11.02 24.49
N PRO A 6 -3.28 11.94 23.53
CA PRO A 6 -4.57 12.24 22.91
C PRO A 6 -5.23 10.97 22.32
N GLU A 7 -6.56 10.88 22.34
CA GLU A 7 -7.30 9.69 21.89
C GLU A 7 -6.98 9.29 20.44
N ALA A 8 -6.68 10.26 19.56
CA ALA A 8 -6.26 10.02 18.19
C ALA A 8 -4.92 9.26 18.12
N ASP A 9 -3.91 9.69 18.89
CA ASP A 9 -2.60 9.04 18.99
C ASP A 9 -2.71 7.61 19.55
N GLN A 10 -3.66 7.37 20.46
CA GLN A 10 -3.91 6.03 21.01
C GLN A 10 -4.54 5.09 19.98
N ARG A 11 -5.47 5.58 19.15
CA ARG A 11 -6.09 4.80 18.08
C ARG A 11 -5.08 4.44 16.99
N GLU A 12 -4.28 5.40 16.54
CA GLU A 12 -3.22 5.17 15.57
C GLU A 12 -2.18 4.17 16.10
N SER A 13 -1.75 4.33 17.36
CA SER A 13 -0.82 3.41 18.02
C SER A 13 -1.40 1.99 18.18
N SER A 14 -2.71 1.85 18.33
CA SER A 14 -3.39 0.55 18.44
C SER A 14 -3.54 -0.12 17.08
N ALA A 15 -3.97 0.62 16.06
CA ALA A 15 -4.03 0.15 14.68
C ALA A 15 -2.65 -0.32 14.19
N ARG A 16 -1.60 0.45 14.47
CA ARG A 16 -0.22 0.08 14.12
C ARG A 16 0.21 -1.25 14.76
N ARG A 17 -0.07 -1.45 16.05
CA ARG A 17 0.25 -2.71 16.74
C ARG A 17 -0.54 -3.88 16.18
N PHE A 18 -1.81 -3.66 15.89
CA PHE A 18 -2.67 -4.66 15.27
C PHE A 18 -2.12 -5.09 13.90
N PHE A 19 -1.89 -4.13 12.98
CA PHE A 19 -1.39 -4.41 11.64
C PHE A 19 0.01 -5.05 11.65
N ALA A 20 0.88 -4.64 12.57
CA ALA A 20 2.17 -5.32 12.76
C ALA A 20 1.97 -6.80 13.10
N GLY A 21 1.15 -7.12 14.11
CA GLY A 21 0.92 -8.50 14.53
C GLY A 21 0.27 -9.38 13.45
N VAL A 22 -0.77 -8.88 12.75
CA VAL A 22 -1.42 -9.68 11.69
C VAL A 22 -0.55 -9.82 10.45
N THR A 23 0.30 -8.83 10.13
CA THR A 23 1.24 -8.92 9.00
C THR A 23 2.37 -9.89 9.34
N GLU A 24 2.91 -9.85 10.56
CA GLU A 24 3.91 -10.82 11.03
C GLU A 24 3.35 -12.25 10.98
N GLN A 25 2.14 -12.48 11.50
CA GLN A 25 1.49 -13.78 11.44
C GLN A 25 1.32 -14.25 9.99
N ALA A 26 0.77 -13.41 9.11
CA ALA A 26 0.54 -13.77 7.71
C ALA A 26 1.85 -14.11 6.98
N PHE A 27 2.86 -13.25 7.09
CA PHE A 27 4.10 -13.43 6.32
C PHE A 27 5.01 -14.49 6.94
N MET A 28 5.23 -14.49 8.26
CA MET A 28 6.17 -15.42 8.89
C MET A 28 5.59 -16.81 9.09
N VAL A 29 4.31 -16.93 9.48
CA VAL A 29 3.71 -18.22 9.86
C VAL A 29 3.02 -18.86 8.66
N GLU A 30 2.12 -18.15 7.98
CA GLU A 30 1.34 -18.74 6.88
C GLU A 30 2.17 -18.88 5.59
N LEU A 31 3.01 -17.88 5.30
CA LEU A 31 3.81 -17.81 4.06
C LEU A 31 5.26 -18.28 4.22
N GLY A 32 5.76 -18.44 5.45
CA GLY A 32 7.15 -18.82 5.72
C GLY A 32 8.19 -17.76 5.29
N VAL A 33 7.77 -16.51 5.14
CA VAL A 33 8.60 -15.37 4.73
C VAL A 33 9.18 -14.68 5.96
N ALA A 34 10.47 -14.89 6.20
CA ALA A 34 11.22 -14.26 7.28
C ALA A 34 11.98 -13.03 6.77
N ASP A 35 11.24 -11.99 6.34
CA ASP A 35 11.81 -10.71 5.90
C ASP A 35 11.25 -9.54 6.72
N PRO A 36 11.93 -9.14 7.82
CA PRO A 36 11.45 -8.08 8.70
C PRO A 36 11.27 -6.74 7.98
N LEU A 37 12.13 -6.40 7.02
CA LEU A 37 12.04 -5.11 6.32
C LEU A 37 10.79 -5.05 5.43
N LEU A 38 10.48 -6.15 4.75
CA LEU A 38 9.27 -6.27 3.94
C LEU A 38 8.01 -6.23 4.81
N ILE A 39 8.01 -6.98 5.91
CA ILE A 39 6.88 -7.07 6.84
C ILE A 39 6.60 -5.71 7.48
N ASP A 40 7.63 -5.04 7.99
CA ASP A 40 7.51 -3.69 8.57
C ASP A 40 6.98 -2.69 7.56
N TYR A 41 7.40 -2.81 6.29
CA TYR A 41 6.93 -1.94 5.23
C TYR A 41 5.46 -2.16 4.92
N VAL A 42 5.02 -3.42 4.79
CA VAL A 42 3.62 -3.77 4.51
C VAL A 42 2.72 -3.36 5.68
N ALA A 43 3.13 -3.61 6.93
CA ALA A 43 2.40 -3.17 8.11
C ALA A 43 2.29 -1.63 8.18
N SER A 44 3.36 -0.92 7.83
CA SER A 44 3.37 0.54 7.75
C SER A 44 2.51 1.08 6.62
N LEU A 45 2.46 0.38 5.47
CA LEU A 45 1.55 0.71 4.36
C LEU A 45 0.09 0.60 4.80
N LEU A 46 -0.28 -0.51 5.44
CA LEU A 46 -1.64 -0.72 5.95
C LEU A 46 -2.04 0.33 6.97
N THR A 47 -1.14 0.62 7.91
CA THR A 47 -1.38 1.66 8.92
C THR A 47 -1.64 3.01 8.26
N ARG A 48 -0.81 3.43 7.28
CA ARG A 48 -1.03 4.70 6.57
C ARG A 48 -2.38 4.74 5.85
N PHE A 49 -2.73 3.70 5.10
CA PHE A 49 -3.93 3.75 4.26
C PHE A 49 -5.24 3.57 5.04
N LEU A 50 -5.24 2.74 6.09
CA LEU A 50 -6.44 2.43 6.85
C LEU A 50 -6.64 3.32 8.09
N ALA A 51 -5.56 3.75 8.75
CA ALA A 51 -5.68 4.58 9.96
C ALA A 51 -5.67 6.09 9.65
N SER A 52 -4.98 6.53 8.59
CA SER A 52 -4.79 7.94 8.27
C SER A 52 -5.66 8.44 7.09
N ASP A 53 -6.48 7.58 6.48
CA ASP A 53 -7.25 7.87 5.25
C ASP A 53 -6.36 8.41 4.10
N ASP A 54 -5.07 8.05 4.12
CA ASP A 54 -4.04 8.59 3.20
C ASP A 54 -4.07 7.95 1.80
N ILE A 55 -5.04 7.07 1.54
CA ILE A 55 -5.14 6.34 0.27
C ILE A 55 -5.30 7.29 -0.93
N TYR A 56 -5.89 8.47 -0.73
CA TYR A 56 -6.06 9.53 -1.74
C TYR A 56 -5.23 10.80 -1.45
N SER A 57 -4.11 10.65 -0.73
CA SER A 57 -3.25 11.77 -0.34
C SER A 57 -2.51 12.42 -1.51
N VAL A 58 -2.35 11.72 -2.64
CA VAL A 58 -1.67 12.27 -3.83
C VAL A 58 -2.54 13.30 -4.54
N ARG A 59 -1.94 14.44 -4.87
CA ARG A 59 -2.55 15.53 -5.63
C ARG A 59 -1.82 15.79 -6.94
N SER A 60 -2.56 16.18 -7.96
CA SER A 60 -2.03 16.67 -9.24
C SER A 60 -1.31 18.01 -9.08
N VAL A 61 -0.56 18.45 -10.09
CA VAL A 61 0.02 19.82 -10.12
C VAL A 61 -1.06 20.90 -9.93
N ARG A 62 -2.33 20.62 -10.27
CA ARG A 62 -3.48 21.53 -10.10
C ARG A 62 -4.16 21.41 -8.73
N GLY A 63 -3.70 20.54 -7.84
CA GLY A 63 -4.23 20.36 -6.48
C GLY A 63 -5.38 19.34 -6.35
N GLU A 64 -5.80 18.72 -7.45
CA GLU A 64 -6.87 17.73 -7.49
C GLU A 64 -6.40 16.40 -6.91
N ARG A 65 -7.25 15.71 -6.11
CA ARG A 65 -6.93 14.38 -5.60
C ARG A 65 -6.87 13.38 -6.75
N LEU A 66 -5.78 12.64 -6.85
CA LEU A 66 -5.64 11.56 -7.82
C LEU A 66 -6.23 10.29 -7.23
N THR A 67 -7.31 9.81 -7.85
CA THR A 67 -7.99 8.57 -7.44
C THR A 67 -7.76 7.42 -8.42
N GLN A 68 -7.19 7.73 -9.60
CA GLN A 68 -6.96 6.79 -10.68
C GLN A 68 -5.46 6.59 -10.92
N VAL A 69 -5.05 5.34 -11.09
CA VAL A 69 -3.65 4.93 -11.34
C VAL A 69 -3.12 5.55 -12.62
N ALA A 70 -3.95 5.65 -13.67
CA ALA A 70 -3.58 6.29 -14.93
C ALA A 70 -3.16 7.76 -14.73
N ASP A 71 -3.89 8.51 -13.91
CA ASP A 71 -3.57 9.91 -13.64
C ASP A 71 -2.33 10.04 -12.75
N MET A 72 -2.16 9.15 -11.76
CA MET A 72 -0.94 9.10 -10.96
C MET A 72 0.29 8.79 -11.83
N LEU A 73 0.19 7.87 -12.78
CA LEU A 73 1.26 7.55 -13.72
C LEU A 73 1.61 8.74 -14.61
N ALA A 74 0.61 9.42 -15.18
CA ALA A 74 0.83 10.63 -15.98
C ALA A 74 1.54 11.73 -15.17
N GLU A 75 1.12 11.93 -13.92
CA GLU A 75 1.74 12.89 -13.00
C GLU A 75 3.17 12.46 -12.60
N ALA A 76 3.45 11.16 -12.47
CA ALA A 76 4.80 10.65 -12.19
C ALA A 76 5.78 11.00 -13.30
N GLU A 77 5.35 10.89 -14.56
CA GLU A 77 6.17 11.24 -15.72
C GLU A 77 6.44 12.74 -15.83
N ALA A 78 5.58 13.59 -15.29
CA ALA A 78 5.80 15.05 -15.22
C ALA A 78 6.79 15.46 -14.12
N ARG A 79 7.05 14.61 -13.13
CA ARG A 79 7.93 14.89 -11.98
C ARG A 79 9.37 14.44 -12.22
N ARG A 80 10.30 14.90 -11.37
CA ARG A 80 11.72 14.50 -11.39
C ARG A 80 12.24 14.19 -10.00
N GLY A 81 13.34 13.41 -9.95
CA GLY A 81 14.07 13.09 -8.72
C GLY A 81 13.17 12.49 -7.63
N SER A 82 13.32 13.00 -6.40
CA SER A 82 12.58 12.50 -5.24
C SER A 82 11.06 12.53 -5.40
N ALA A 83 10.51 13.55 -6.07
CA ALA A 83 9.07 13.65 -6.30
C ALA A 83 8.55 12.57 -7.25
N LYS A 84 9.32 12.21 -8.29
CA LYS A 84 8.99 11.10 -9.20
C LYS A 84 9.08 9.76 -8.48
N ARG A 85 10.16 9.55 -7.70
CA ARG A 85 10.36 8.34 -6.90
C ARG A 85 9.21 8.10 -5.91
N GLN A 86 8.83 9.13 -5.17
CA GLN A 86 7.74 9.04 -4.19
C GLN A 86 6.41 8.71 -4.86
N LEU A 87 6.13 9.29 -6.02
CA LEU A 87 4.88 9.01 -6.72
C LEU A 87 4.83 7.58 -7.29
N HIS A 88 5.93 7.08 -7.88
CA HIS A 88 6.00 5.67 -8.27
C HIS A 88 5.87 4.72 -7.08
N ARG A 89 6.53 5.01 -5.95
CA ARG A 89 6.33 4.24 -4.71
C ARG A 89 4.86 4.24 -4.30
N HIS A 90 4.20 5.38 -4.31
CA HIS A 90 2.78 5.47 -3.95
C HIS A 90 1.88 4.69 -4.91
N ILE A 91 2.16 4.71 -6.22
CA ILE A 91 1.40 3.88 -7.19
C ILE A 91 1.58 2.39 -6.89
N GLY A 92 2.80 1.97 -6.56
CA GLY A 92 3.08 0.62 -6.06
C GLY A 92 2.26 0.29 -4.81
N ASP A 93 2.29 1.15 -3.80
CA ASP A 93 1.55 0.96 -2.54
C ASP A 93 0.03 0.90 -2.78
N PHE A 94 -0.50 1.81 -3.60
CA PHE A 94 -1.93 1.91 -3.93
C PHE A 94 -2.42 0.65 -4.64
N THR A 95 -1.70 0.21 -5.67
CA THR A 95 -2.06 -1.00 -6.41
C THR A 95 -1.91 -2.26 -5.57
N LEU A 96 -0.86 -2.36 -4.75
CA LEU A 96 -0.65 -3.48 -3.83
C LEU A 96 -1.78 -3.58 -2.81
N PHE A 97 -2.17 -2.45 -2.20
CA PHE A 97 -3.30 -2.39 -1.28
C PHE A 97 -4.60 -2.85 -1.92
N TRP A 98 -4.98 -2.28 -3.08
CA TRP A 98 -6.24 -2.63 -3.74
C TRP A 98 -6.28 -4.07 -4.21
N THR A 99 -5.16 -4.60 -4.71
CA THR A 99 -5.11 -5.98 -5.22
C THR A 99 -5.00 -7.02 -4.12
N GLY A 100 -4.42 -6.68 -2.96
CA GLY A 100 -4.30 -7.57 -1.80
C GLY A 100 -5.49 -7.51 -0.85
N VAL A 101 -5.88 -6.31 -0.41
CA VAL A 101 -6.91 -6.12 0.62
C VAL A 101 -8.31 -6.15 0.01
N PHE A 102 -8.55 -5.50 -1.14
CA PHE A 102 -9.89 -5.39 -1.73
C PHE A 102 -9.94 -5.79 -3.22
N PRO A 103 -9.54 -7.04 -3.57
CA PRO A 103 -9.42 -7.49 -4.95
C PRO A 103 -10.74 -7.40 -5.75
N ASP A 104 -11.89 -7.58 -5.11
CA ASP A 104 -13.19 -7.50 -5.78
C ASP A 104 -13.56 -6.05 -6.15
N ILE A 105 -13.20 -5.10 -5.30
CA ILE A 105 -13.40 -3.67 -5.58
C ILE A 105 -12.43 -3.23 -6.69
N ALA A 106 -11.18 -3.71 -6.68
CA ALA A 106 -10.23 -3.46 -7.76
C ALA A 106 -10.77 -3.95 -9.11
N LYS A 107 -11.34 -5.16 -9.16
CA LYS A 107 -12.01 -5.69 -10.37
C LYS A 107 -13.22 -4.86 -10.77
N ARG A 108 -14.08 -4.47 -9.81
CA ARG A 108 -15.27 -3.63 -10.10
C ARG A 108 -14.89 -2.25 -10.61
N ASN A 109 -13.87 -1.61 -10.05
CA ASN A 109 -13.38 -0.30 -10.52
C ASN A 109 -12.83 -0.39 -11.95
N LYS A 110 -12.23 -1.52 -12.33
CA LYS A 110 -11.87 -1.82 -13.72
C LYS A 110 -13.10 -1.91 -14.64
N HIS A 111 -14.22 -2.44 -14.13
CA HIS A 111 -15.46 -2.65 -14.89
C HIS A 111 -16.43 -1.44 -14.91
N LEU A 112 -16.37 -0.56 -13.91
CA LEU A 112 -17.29 0.59 -13.76
C LEU A 112 -16.95 1.79 -14.67
N GLY A 113 -15.86 1.70 -15.44
CA GLY A 113 -15.46 2.72 -16.42
C GLY A 113 -14.66 3.87 -15.80
N GLY A 114 -13.60 4.29 -16.49
CA GLY A 114 -12.64 5.31 -16.05
C GLY A 114 -11.30 5.14 -16.79
N LYS A 115 -10.29 5.98 -16.50
CA LYS A 115 -8.97 5.88 -17.16
C LYS A 115 -8.22 4.59 -16.81
N ASP A 116 -8.64 3.91 -15.74
CA ASP A 116 -8.03 2.68 -15.23
C ASP A 116 -8.65 1.39 -15.82
N ALA A 117 -9.70 1.49 -16.64
CA ALA A 117 -10.48 0.33 -17.11
C ALA A 117 -9.65 -0.73 -17.87
N LEU A 118 -8.56 -0.31 -18.51
CA LEU A 118 -7.67 -1.20 -19.25
C LEU A 118 -6.39 -1.58 -18.49
N LEU A 119 -6.16 -1.00 -17.30
CA LEU A 119 -4.94 -1.26 -16.55
C LEU A 119 -5.01 -2.60 -15.81
N ASP A 120 -3.86 -3.25 -15.73
CA ASP A 120 -3.64 -4.34 -14.78
C ASP A 120 -2.91 -3.77 -13.57
N TYR A 121 -3.61 -3.70 -12.44
CA TYR A 121 -3.06 -3.10 -11.22
C TYR A 121 -1.84 -3.87 -10.72
N ARG A 122 -1.77 -5.19 -10.92
CA ARG A 122 -0.60 -5.97 -10.51
C ARG A 122 0.61 -5.56 -11.34
N GLU A 123 0.45 -5.54 -12.66
CA GLU A 123 1.52 -5.12 -13.57
C GLU A 123 1.95 -3.66 -13.32
N MET A 124 0.99 -2.76 -13.08
CA MET A 124 1.28 -1.36 -12.77
C MET A 124 2.01 -1.21 -11.43
N GLY A 125 1.66 -1.99 -10.42
CA GLY A 125 2.33 -2.00 -9.12
C GLY A 125 3.78 -2.44 -9.22
N LYS A 126 4.03 -3.59 -9.88
CA LYS A 126 5.37 -4.13 -10.15
C LYS A 126 6.26 -3.10 -10.84
N ARG A 127 5.78 -2.57 -11.97
CA ARG A 127 6.52 -1.55 -12.74
C ARG A 127 6.80 -0.28 -11.94
N SER A 128 5.87 0.14 -11.10
CA SER A 128 6.02 1.36 -10.31
C SER A 128 7.05 1.17 -9.20
N TYR A 129 7.04 0.04 -8.50
CA TYR A 129 8.09 -0.27 -7.53
C TYR A 129 9.48 -0.41 -8.20
N ALA A 130 9.57 -1.09 -9.34
CA ALA A 130 10.80 -1.18 -10.12
C ALA A 130 11.30 0.21 -10.56
N ALA A 131 10.41 1.08 -11.05
CA ALA A 131 10.78 2.45 -11.42
C ALA A 131 11.28 3.26 -10.21
N ALA A 132 10.60 3.16 -9.07
CA ALA A 132 10.99 3.85 -7.84
C ALA A 132 12.35 3.39 -7.31
N SER A 133 12.65 2.09 -7.40
CA SER A 133 13.95 1.52 -6.98
C SER A 133 15.14 2.07 -7.78
N ARG A 134 14.91 2.48 -9.04
CA ARG A 134 15.97 2.92 -9.97
C ARG A 134 16.23 4.42 -9.93
N ILE A 135 15.37 5.20 -9.26
CA ILE A 135 15.53 6.66 -9.19
C ILE A 135 16.41 7.00 -7.98
N PRO A 136 17.63 7.54 -8.20
CA PRO A 136 18.51 7.94 -7.10
C PRO A 136 17.95 9.17 -6.38
N VAL A 137 18.09 9.18 -5.06
CA VAL A 137 17.67 10.30 -4.19
C VAL A 137 18.66 10.46 -3.04
N ASP A 138 18.84 11.69 -2.57
CA ASP A 138 19.77 11.98 -1.46
C ASP A 138 19.33 11.35 -0.14
N ARG A 139 18.01 11.19 0.05
CA ARG A 139 17.42 10.56 1.23
C ARG A 139 16.34 9.57 0.82
N GLU A 140 16.60 8.29 1.05
CA GLU A 140 15.65 7.23 0.80
C GLU A 140 14.62 7.15 1.93
N THR A 141 13.34 7.35 1.60
CA THR A 141 12.21 7.11 2.53
C THR A 141 11.78 5.64 2.59
N ALA A 142 12.28 4.84 1.67
CA ALA A 142 12.18 3.39 1.60
C ALA A 142 13.41 2.91 0.84
N PRO A 143 14.16 1.90 1.31
CA PRO A 143 15.36 1.43 0.64
C PRO A 143 15.10 0.98 -0.81
N SER A 144 15.97 1.35 -1.74
CA SER A 144 15.79 0.96 -3.15
C SER A 144 15.74 -0.56 -3.35
N GLN A 145 16.53 -1.33 -2.60
CA GLN A 145 16.50 -2.81 -2.61
C GLN A 145 15.16 -3.38 -2.13
N LEU A 146 14.51 -2.72 -1.16
CA LEU A 146 13.19 -3.14 -0.69
C LEU A 146 12.12 -2.88 -1.75
N LEU A 147 12.19 -1.74 -2.46
CA LEU A 147 11.29 -1.45 -3.56
C LEU A 147 11.49 -2.44 -4.73
N GLU A 148 12.73 -2.82 -5.03
CA GLU A 148 13.00 -3.87 -6.02
C GLU A 148 12.38 -5.20 -5.61
N ARG A 149 12.55 -5.61 -4.34
CA ARG A 149 11.92 -6.82 -3.80
C ARG A 149 10.40 -6.78 -3.87
N LEU A 150 9.76 -5.66 -3.51
CA LEU A 150 8.32 -5.47 -3.65
C LEU A 150 7.82 -5.59 -5.11
N SER A 151 8.66 -5.22 -6.08
CA SER A 151 8.37 -5.44 -7.49
C SER A 151 8.45 -6.93 -7.86
N ASP A 152 9.51 -7.61 -7.42
CA ASP A 152 9.77 -9.00 -7.79
C ASP A 152 8.82 -9.99 -7.10
N GLU A 153 8.48 -9.72 -5.84
CA GLU A 153 7.64 -10.55 -4.97
C GLU A 153 6.22 -10.00 -4.82
N PHE A 154 5.78 -9.14 -5.74
CA PHE A 154 4.50 -8.43 -5.65
C PHE A 154 3.31 -9.37 -5.41
N GLU A 155 3.25 -10.48 -6.14
CA GLU A 155 2.18 -11.48 -6.00
C GLU A 155 2.18 -12.16 -4.63
N LEU A 156 3.36 -12.40 -4.05
CA LEU A 156 3.49 -12.92 -2.70
C LEU A 156 2.97 -11.89 -1.69
N CYS A 157 3.31 -10.61 -1.86
CA CYS A 157 2.80 -9.54 -1.01
C CYS A 157 1.28 -9.38 -1.13
N VAL A 158 0.72 -9.51 -2.34
CA VAL A 158 -0.74 -9.52 -2.57
C VAL A 158 -1.41 -10.66 -1.81
N TYR A 159 -0.83 -11.87 -1.86
CA TYR A 159 -1.36 -13.01 -1.12
C TYR A 159 -1.29 -12.79 0.40
N GLY A 160 -0.16 -12.32 0.91
CA GLY A 160 0.00 -12.00 2.33
C GLY A 160 -0.97 -10.94 2.83
N LEU A 161 -1.22 -9.90 2.03
CA LEU A 161 -2.27 -8.92 2.32
C LEU A 161 -3.68 -9.52 2.32
N GLY A 162 -3.93 -10.53 1.49
CA GLY A 162 -5.17 -11.31 1.52
C GLY A 162 -5.35 -12.06 2.84
N GLU A 163 -4.30 -12.68 3.37
CA GLU A 163 -4.34 -13.32 4.69
C GLU A 163 -4.52 -12.31 5.82
N VAL A 164 -3.85 -11.16 5.75
CA VAL A 164 -4.06 -10.05 6.71
C VAL A 164 -5.53 -9.61 6.71
N ARG A 165 -6.13 -9.45 5.54
CA ARG A 165 -7.54 -9.05 5.41
C ARG A 165 -8.47 -10.09 6.04
N LYS A 166 -8.24 -11.39 5.82
CA LYS A 166 -9.02 -12.47 6.47
C LYS A 166 -8.91 -12.42 7.99
N ALA A 167 -7.70 -12.23 8.52
CA ALA A 167 -7.47 -12.10 9.95
C ALA A 167 -8.18 -10.87 10.53
N TRP A 168 -8.21 -9.77 9.78
CA TRP A 168 -8.93 -8.55 10.16
C TRP A 168 -10.45 -8.77 10.22
N GLU A 169 -11.05 -9.38 9.19
CA GLU A 169 -12.49 -9.71 9.16
C GLU A 169 -12.90 -10.67 10.29
N GLN A 170 -11.99 -11.55 10.74
CA GLN A 170 -12.20 -12.45 11.87
C GLN A 170 -12.09 -11.74 13.23
N ALA A 171 -11.16 -10.78 13.36
CA ALA A 171 -10.94 -10.02 14.58
C ALA A 171 -12.05 -8.98 14.85
N GLU A 172 -12.65 -8.40 13.80
CA GLU A 172 -13.77 -7.45 13.93
C GLU A 172 -15.15 -8.11 14.09
N GLY A 173 -15.24 -9.44 13.95
CA GLY A 173 -16.48 -10.18 14.15
C GLY A 173 -17.49 -9.98 13.00
N GLY A 174 -17.20 -10.54 11.83
CA GLY A 174 -18.20 -10.70 10.77
C GLY A 174 -18.50 -9.43 9.95
N PRO A 175 -19.18 -9.56 8.80
CA PRO A 175 -19.02 -8.66 7.67
C PRO A 175 -19.49 -7.23 7.96
N LEU A 176 -18.55 -6.32 8.18
CA LEU A 176 -18.74 -4.89 8.01
C LEU A 176 -18.64 -4.54 6.52
N LEU A 177 -19.65 -4.99 5.77
CA LEU A 177 -20.04 -4.40 4.49
C LEU A 177 -21.55 -4.10 4.58
N VAL A 178 -21.86 -2.92 5.12
CA VAL A 178 -23.06 -2.15 4.80
C VAL A 178 -22.60 -0.76 4.40
#